data_AF-A0A8E2E0V7-F1
#
_entry.id   AF-A0A8E2E0V7-F1
#
_cell.length_a   1.000
_cell.length_b   1.000
_cell.length_c   1.000
_cell.angle_alpha   90.00
_cell.angle_beta   90.00
_cell.angle_gamma   90.00
#
_symmetry.space_group_name_H-M   'P 1'
#
loop_
_entity.id
_entity.type
_entity.pdbx_description
1 polymer ?
#
loop_
_entity_poly.entity_id
_entity_poly.type
_entity_poly.pdbx_seq_one_letter_code
_entity_poly.pdbx_strand_id
1 'polypeptide(L)' 'METRKRVLGEEHPSTLTSMNNLAFTFKFQGRNDEAILLLKTCLQLQKQILGPQHPDTESSLKSLNEWQMEEMVILP' A
#
# COMPACT_ATOMS: atom_id res chain seq x y z
N MET A 1 -11.88 13.60 -27.14
CA MET A 1 -12.30 12.37 -26.43
C MET A 1 -11.10 11.87 -25.61
N GLU A 2 -10.70 12.51 -24.51
CA GLU A 2 -11.43 12.66 -23.25
C GLU A 2 -12.35 11.47 -22.97
N THR A 3 -11.78 10.43 -22.35
CA THR A 3 -12.43 9.50 -21.41
C THR A 3 -11.47 8.36 -21.05
N ARG A 4 -10.28 8.69 -20.51
CA ARG A 4 -9.52 7.75 -19.65
C ARG A 4 -10.11 7.70 -18.22
N LYS A 5 -11.44 7.85 -18.12
CA LYS A 5 -12.24 7.68 -16.90
C LYS A 5 -13.12 6.44 -17.07
N ARG A 6 -12.51 5.32 -17.44
CA ARG A 6 -13.19 4.04 -17.51
C ARG A 6 -12.47 3.10 -16.55
N VAL A 7 -12.94 3.12 -15.31
CA VAL A 7 -12.98 1.95 -14.42
C VAL A 7 -11.70 1.12 -14.48
N LEU A 8 -10.55 1.70 -14.12
CA LEU A 8 -9.50 0.86 -13.55
C LEU A 8 -10.05 0.52 -12.18
N GLY A 9 -10.73 -0.62 -12.08
CA GLY A 9 -11.23 -1.12 -10.81
C GLY A 9 -10.10 -1.11 -9.78
N GLU A 10 -10.47 -1.24 -8.50
CA GLU A 10 -9.54 -1.41 -7.38
C GLU A 10 -8.53 -2.55 -7.61
N GLU A 11 -8.75 -3.36 -8.65
CA GLU A 11 -7.94 -4.48 -9.10
C GLU A 11 -6.83 -4.17 -10.12
N HIS A 12 -6.69 -2.94 -10.63
CA HIS A 12 -5.63 -2.67 -11.62
C HIS A 12 -4.26 -2.47 -10.95
N PRO A 13 -3.16 -3.08 -11.46
CA PRO A 13 -1.81 -2.93 -10.90
C PRO A 13 -1.39 -1.47 -10.69
N SER A 14 -1.74 -0.59 -11.63
CA SER A 14 -1.45 0.85 -11.54
C SER A 14 -2.17 1.55 -10.38
N THR A 15 -3.35 1.05 -9.98
CA THR A 15 -4.07 1.54 -8.80
C THR A 15 -3.34 1.12 -7.52
N LEU A 16 -2.87 -0.13 -7.45
CA LEU A 16 -2.08 -0.63 -6.31
C LEU A 16 -0.77 0.14 -6.13
N THR A 17 -0.05 0.42 -7.21
CA THR A 17 1.15 1.28 -7.17
C THR A 17 0.82 2.68 -6.65
N SER A 18 -0.31 3.24 -7.08
CA SER A 18 -0.75 4.56 -6.63
C SER A 18 -1.12 4.58 -5.14
N MET A 19 -1.79 3.52 -4.65
CA MET A 19 -2.09 3.36 -3.22
C MET A 19 -0.82 3.25 -2.38
N ASN A 20 0.18 2.50 -2.86
CA ASN A 20 1.46 2.36 -2.16
C ASN A 20 2.19 3.72 -2.07
N ASN A 21 2.27 4.46 -3.19
CA ASN A 21 2.85 5.81 -3.19
C ASN A 21 2.11 6.78 -2.25
N LEU A 22 0.79 6.69 -2.18
CA LEU A 22 -0.01 7.50 -1.27
C LEU A 22 0.27 7.14 0.20
N ALA A 23 0.48 5.85 0.53
CA ALA A 23 0.85 5.41 1.86
C ALA A 23 2.20 6.01 2.30
N PHE A 24 3.22 5.94 1.43
CA PHE A 24 4.50 6.60 1.67
C PHE A 24 4.34 8.11 1.86
N THR A 25 3.49 8.75 1.05
CA THR A 25 3.20 10.19 1.16
C THR A 25 2.59 10.55 2.51
N PHE A 26 1.70 9.70 3.07
CA PHE A 26 1.17 9.89 4.42
C PHE A 26 2.24 9.67 5.50
N LYS A 27 3.11 8.67 5.35
CA LYS A 27 4.25 8.44 6.25
C LYS A 27 5.17 9.67 6.30
N PHE A 28 5.48 10.27 5.15
CA PHE A 28 6.27 11.52 5.08
C PHE A 28 5.55 12.74 5.70
N GLN A 29 4.23 12.74 5.73
CA GLN A 29 3.42 13.77 6.42
C GLN A 29 3.29 13.51 7.93
N GLY A 30 3.89 12.45 8.47
CA GLY A 30 3.74 12.04 9.87
C GLY A 30 2.41 11.36 10.19
N ARG A 31 1.60 11.04 9.18
CA ARG A 31 0.30 10.34 9.30
C ARG A 31 0.53 8.83 9.24
N ASN A 32 1.22 8.30 10.25
CA ASN A 32 1.68 6.91 10.28
C ASN A 32 0.53 5.91 10.28
N ASP A 33 -0.50 6.12 11.11
CA ASP A 33 -1.66 5.23 11.18
C ASP A 33 -2.37 5.09 9.83
N GLU A 34 -2.57 6.21 9.13
CA GLU A 34 -3.25 6.24 7.83
C GLU A 34 -2.39 5.62 6.73
N ALA A 35 -1.07 5.83 6.78
CA ALA A 35 -0.12 5.17 5.89
C ALA A 35 -0.18 3.64 6.05
N ILE A 36 -0.12 3.15 7.29
CA ILE A 36 -0.17 1.72 7.61
C ILE A 36 -1.51 1.12 7.18
N LEU A 37 -2.62 1.77 7.47
CA LEU A 37 -3.95 1.30 7.11
C LEU A 37 -4.11 1.22 5.59
N LEU A 38 -3.67 2.24 4.85
CA LEU A 38 -3.72 2.23 3.39
C LEU A 38 -2.82 1.14 2.78
N LEU A 39 -1.62 0.96 3.31
CA LEU A 39 -0.69 -0.07 2.85
C LEU A 39 -1.21 -1.48 3.14
N LYS A 40 -1.88 -1.70 4.28
CA LYS A 40 -2.58 -2.97 4.60
C LYS A 40 -3.65 -3.30 3.56
N THR A 41 -4.48 -2.32 3.21
CA THR A 41 -5.52 -2.50 2.18
C THR A 41 -4.88 -2.81 0.82
N CYS A 42 -3.83 -2.09 0.43
CA CYS A 42 -3.08 -2.35 -0.80
C CYS A 42 -2.52 -3.78 -0.83
N LEU A 43 -1.91 -4.23 0.26
CA LEU A 43 -1.36 -5.58 0.38
C LEU A 43 -2.43 -6.67 0.25
N GLN A 44 -3.61 -6.45 0.83
CA GLN A 44 -4.72 -7.40 0.74
C GLN A 44 -5.22 -7.54 -0.70
N LEU A 45 -5.36 -6.43 -1.42
CA LEU A 45 -5.71 -6.44 -2.84
C LEU A 45 -4.60 -7.10 -3.69
N GLN A 46 -3.34 -6.73 -3.48
CA GLN A 46 -2.20 -7.36 -4.17
C GLN A 46 -2.18 -8.89 -4.00
N LYS A 47 -2.46 -9.39 -2.78
CA LYS A 47 -2.57 -10.84 -2.53
C LYS A 47 -3.72 -11.49 -3.30
N GLN A 48 -4.85 -10.81 -3.47
CA GLN A 48 -6.01 -11.33 -4.19
C GLN A 48 -5.82 -11.30 -5.72
N ILE A 49 -5.23 -10.24 -6.24
CA ILE A 49 -5.11 -9.98 -7.68
C ILE A 49 -3.85 -10.61 -8.27
N LEU A 50 -2.70 -10.34 -7.63
CA LEU A 50 -1.36 -10.71 -8.13
C LEU A 50 -0.85 -12.00 -7.48
N GLY A 51 -1.35 -12.31 -6.28
CA GLY A 51 -0.92 -13.46 -5.49
C GLY A 51 0.16 -13.12 -4.45
N PRO A 52 0.37 -14.02 -3.47
CA PRO A 52 1.30 -13.80 -2.36
C PRO A 52 2.78 -13.80 -2.75
N GLN A 53 3.14 -14.41 -3.89
CA GLN A 53 4.51 -14.50 -4.40
C GLN A 53 4.88 -13.40 -5.40
N HIS A 54 3.98 -12.42 -5.62
CA HIS A 54 4.26 -11.33 -6.53
C HIS A 54 5.27 -10.35 -5.90
N PRO A 55 6.27 -9.86 -6.64
CA PRO A 55 7.27 -8.90 -6.13
C PRO A 55 6.64 -7.66 -5.48
N ASP A 56 5.57 -7.12 -6.08
CA ASP A 56 4.84 -5.99 -5.51
C ASP A 56 4.18 -6.31 -4.16
N THR A 57 3.67 -7.53 -3.98
CA THR A 57 3.07 -8.00 -2.72
C THR A 57 4.15 -8.13 -1.64
N GLU A 58 5.30 -8.72 -1.97
CA GLU A 58 6.42 -8.87 -1.04
C GLU A 58 7.01 -7.51 -0.63
N SER A 59 7.14 -6.59 -1.58
CA SER A 59 7.62 -5.23 -1.33
C SER A 59 6.71 -4.48 -0.34
N SER A 60 5.39 -4.48 -0.61
CA SER A 60 4.41 -3.88 0.31
C SER A 60 4.41 -4.54 1.69
N LEU A 61 4.56 -5.87 1.75
CA LEU A 61 4.63 -6.60 3.01
C LEU A 61 5.87 -6.20 3.82
N LYS A 62 7.02 -6.07 3.15
CA LYS A 62 8.26 -5.64 3.79
C LYS A 62 8.12 -4.23 4.36
N SER A 63 7.64 -3.28 3.56
CA SER A 63 7.43 -1.90 4.03
C SER A 63 6.44 -1.81 5.19
N LEU A 64 5.37 -2.62 5.15
CA LEU A 64 4.40 -2.68 6.25
C LEU A 64 5.05 -3.19 7.54
N ASN A 65 5.85 -4.26 7.45
CA ASN A 65 6.54 -4.82 8.61
C ASN A 65 7.57 -3.84 9.18
N GLU A 66 8.32 -3.13 8.31
CA GLU A 66 9.23 -2.06 8.74
C GLU A 66 8.49 -0.97 9.53
N TRP A 67 7.36 -0.47 9.02
CA TRP A 67 6.62 0.59 9.71
C TRP A 67 5.96 0.14 11.01
N GLN A 68 5.50 -1.12 11.09
CA GLN A 68 4.95 -1.68 12.33
C GLN A 68 6.03 -1.92 13.39
N MET A 69 7.25 -2.30 12.98
CA MET A 69 8.39 -2.43 13.89
C MET A 69 8.83 -1.07 14.43
N GLU A 70 8.84 -0.03 13.59
CA GLU A 70 9.14 1.34 14.05
C GLU A 70 8.15 1.83 15.12
N GLU A 71 6.86 1.51 14.98
CA GLU A 71 5.84 1.87 15.97
C GLU A 71 6.02 1.13 17.30
N MET A 72 6.38 -0.17 17.25
CA MET A 72 6.60 -0.99 18.45
C MET A 72 7.87 -0.59 19.22
N VAL A 73 8.89 -0.06 18.56
CA VAL A 73 10.16 0.37 19.20
C VAL A 73 10.01 1.67 19.99
N ILE A 74 8.92 2.41 19.83
CA ILE A 74 8.70 3.72 20.49
C ILE A 74 7.88 3.59 21.79
N LEU A 75 7.39 2.40 22.15
CA LEU A 75 6.70 2.15 23.43
C LEU A 75 7.72 1.81 24.55
N PRO A 76 7.85 2.65 25.60
CA PRO A 76 8.77 2.42 26.72
C PRO A 76 8.35 1.27 27.65
#